data_AF-A0A838LDP3-F1
#
_entry.id   AF-A0A838LDP3-F1
#
_cell.length_a   1.000
_cell.length_b   1.000
_cell.length_c   1.000
_cell.angle_alpha   90.00
_cell.angle_beta   90.00
_cell.angle_gamma   90.00
#
_symmetry.space_group_name_H-M   'P 1'
#
loop_
_entity.id
_entity.type
_entity.pdbx_description
1 polymer ?
#
loop_
_entity_poly.entity_id
_entity_poly.type
_entity_poly.pdbx_seq_one_letter_code
_entity_poly.pdbx_strand_id
1 'polypeptide(L)'
;MSVHRSPHNSDRGETLIELVVAIAILGIAAVAILGGLMMSTQTSTIHRNSATGGAYVRSFAEAIQNFVDSSGGYKSCGAAAAAYAAVAVPDLPAGYVPSVTAVQSWNGSTWGACTGDGIQRLDLKVRTTGDSVRRAEETLTVVLRQPCNGSAAAAGADPCS
;
A
#
# COMPACT_ATOMS: atom_id res chain seq x y z
N MET A 1 -80.79 -26.29 17.12
CA MET A 1 -79.45 -26.20 17.73
C MET A 1 -78.45 -26.73 16.70
N SER A 2 -77.75 -25.84 15.99
CA SER A 2 -76.81 -26.20 14.92
C SER A 2 -75.41 -26.32 15.50
N VAL A 3 -74.81 -27.51 15.41
CA VAL A 3 -73.44 -27.78 15.83
C VAL A 3 -72.50 -27.28 14.73
N HIS A 4 -71.77 -26.20 15.03
CA HIS A 4 -70.70 -25.70 14.19
C HIS A 4 -69.49 -26.65 14.34
N ARG A 5 -69.15 -27.39 13.29
CA ARG A 5 -67.94 -28.23 13.24
C ARG A 5 -66.77 -27.33 12.87
N SER A 6 -65.86 -27.08 13.82
CA SER A 6 -64.53 -26.57 13.48
C SER A 6 -63.71 -27.67 12.82
N PRO A 7 -63.17 -27.47 11.61
CA PRO A 7 -62.18 -28.38 11.05
C PRO A 7 -60.83 -28.06 11.70
N HIS A 8 -60.50 -28.79 12.74
CA HIS A 8 -59.11 -29.04 13.11
C HIS A 8 -58.66 -30.23 12.28
N ASN A 9 -57.61 -30.10 11.46
CA ASN A 9 -56.68 -31.17 11.03
C ASN A 9 -55.82 -30.71 9.83
N SER A 10 -54.68 -30.07 10.10
CA SER A 10 -53.47 -30.16 9.25
C SER A 10 -52.13 -30.15 10.03
N ASP A 11 -52.13 -30.24 11.37
CA ASP A 11 -50.89 -30.17 12.17
C ASP A 11 -50.13 -31.50 12.31
N ARG A 12 -49.95 -32.27 11.22
CA ARG A 12 -49.26 -33.58 11.30
C ARG A 12 -48.25 -33.75 10.17
N GLY A 13 -47.07 -33.17 10.35
CA GLY A 13 -45.89 -33.46 9.53
C GLY A 13 -44.94 -32.28 9.31
N GLU A 14 -45.38 -31.05 9.55
CA GLU A 14 -44.61 -29.87 9.16
C GLU A 14 -43.51 -29.50 10.18
N THR A 15 -43.60 -29.85 11.45
CA THR A 15 -42.73 -29.27 12.49
C THR A 15 -41.29 -29.80 12.56
N LEU A 16 -41.01 -31.06 12.20
CA LEU A 16 -39.64 -31.60 12.29
C LEU A 16 -38.77 -31.12 11.12
N ILE A 17 -39.30 -31.19 9.90
CA ILE A 17 -38.58 -30.69 8.72
C ILE A 17 -38.50 -29.17 8.73
N GLU A 18 -39.55 -28.45 9.16
CA GLU A 18 -39.53 -27.00 9.33
C GLU A 18 -38.47 -26.58 10.34
N LEU A 19 -38.37 -27.26 11.49
CA LEU A 19 -37.33 -26.97 12.48
C LEU A 19 -35.93 -27.22 11.93
N VAL A 20 -35.71 -28.33 11.21
CA VAL A 20 -34.40 -28.64 10.60
C VAL A 20 -34.02 -27.59 9.56
N VAL A 21 -34.97 -27.19 8.71
CA VAL A 21 -34.74 -26.13 7.70
C VAL A 21 -34.50 -24.78 8.37
N ALA A 22 -35.24 -24.44 9.43
CA ALA A 22 -35.04 -23.21 10.18
C ALA A 22 -33.64 -23.16 10.81
N ILE A 23 -33.20 -24.23 11.47
CA ILE A 23 -31.85 -24.32 12.04
C ILE A 23 -30.80 -24.28 10.93
N ALA A 24 -31.04 -24.91 9.77
CA ALA A 24 -30.13 -24.84 8.63
C ALA A 24 -29.97 -23.40 8.12
N ILE A 25 -31.07 -22.66 7.95
CA ILE A 25 -31.06 -21.25 7.51
C ILE A 25 -30.36 -20.37 8.55
N LEU A 26 -30.68 -20.53 9.84
CA LEU A 26 -30.03 -19.77 10.91
C LEU A 26 -28.54 -20.07 11.00
N GLY A 27 -28.13 -21.33 10.79
CA GLY A 27 -26.73 -21.72 10.73
C GLY A 27 -25.99 -21.05 9.58
N ILE A 28 -26.58 -21.04 8.38
CA ILE A 28 -26.01 -20.36 7.20
C ILE A 28 -25.92 -18.86 7.45
N ALA A 29 -26.98 -18.25 7.99
CA ALA A 29 -27.01 -16.82 8.30
C ALA A 29 -25.92 -16.44 9.32
N ALA A 30 -25.74 -17.26 10.37
CA ALA A 30 -24.73 -17.02 11.39
C ALA A 30 -23.31 -17.05 10.79
N VAL A 31 -22.99 -18.05 9.95
CA VAL A 31 -21.68 -18.15 9.29
C VAL A 31 -21.46 -16.96 8.34
N ALA A 32 -22.49 -16.57 7.57
CA ALA A 32 -22.40 -15.44 6.66
C ALA A 32 -22.10 -14.12 7.41
N ILE A 33 -22.76 -13.88 8.54
CA ILE A 33 -22.54 -12.68 9.36
C ILE A 33 -21.13 -12.66 9.95
N LEU A 34 -20.67 -13.80 10.50
CA LEU A 34 -19.32 -13.90 11.08
C LEU A 34 -18.24 -13.71 10.00
N GLY A 35 -18.42 -14.32 8.82
CA GLY A 35 -17.54 -14.14 7.69
C GLY A 35 -17.47 -12.68 7.23
N GLY A 36 -18.62 -12.02 7.12
CA GLY A 36 -18.71 -10.60 6.75
C GLY A 36 -18.00 -9.68 7.75
N LEU A 37 -18.14 -9.93 9.06
CA LEU A 37 -17.47 -9.15 10.09
C LEU A 37 -15.94 -9.32 10.05
N MET A 38 -15.46 -10.56 9.88
CA MET A 38 -14.02 -10.82 9.74
C MET A 38 -13.44 -10.12 8.51
N MET A 39 -14.14 -10.15 7.37
CA MET A 39 -13.71 -9.44 6.18
C MET A 39 -13.71 -7.92 6.38
N SER A 40 -14.74 -7.36 7.02
CA SER A 40 -14.86 -5.93 7.30
C SER A 40 -13.71 -5.39 8.18
N THR A 41 -13.32 -6.14 9.21
CA THR A 41 -12.19 -5.77 10.09
C THR A 41 -10.85 -5.84 9.37
N GLN A 42 -10.65 -6.84 8.51
CA GLN A 42 -9.44 -6.98 7.71
C GLN A 42 -9.31 -5.84 6.69
N THR A 43 -10.36 -5.57 5.91
CA THR A 43 -10.33 -4.50 4.91
C THR A 43 -10.09 -3.13 5.57
N SER A 44 -10.67 -2.89 6.76
CA SER A 44 -10.44 -1.66 7.51
C SER A 44 -8.96 -1.48 7.92
N THR A 45 -8.31 -2.57 8.32
CA THR A 45 -6.89 -2.55 8.69
C THR A 45 -6.01 -2.27 7.47
N ILE A 46 -6.29 -2.93 6.34
CA ILE A 46 -5.55 -2.72 5.08
C ILE A 46 -5.71 -1.27 4.61
N HIS A 47 -6.92 -0.71 4.64
CA HIS A 47 -7.16 0.68 4.27
C HIS A 47 -6.40 1.66 5.15
N ARG A 48 -6.37 1.43 6.46
CA ARG A 48 -5.60 2.28 7.39
C ARG A 48 -4.09 2.20 7.09
N ASN A 49 -3.58 1.00 6.85
CA ASN A 49 -2.17 0.77 6.53
C ASN A 49 -1.80 1.40 5.17
N SER A 50 -2.69 1.32 4.18
CA SER A 50 -2.51 1.94 2.86
C SER A 50 -2.54 3.48 2.95
N ALA A 51 -3.55 4.06 3.60
CA ALA A 51 -3.64 5.51 3.79
C ALA A 51 -2.42 6.08 4.53
N THR A 52 -1.99 5.38 5.58
CA THR A 52 -0.83 5.79 6.37
C THR A 52 0.49 5.56 5.61
N GLY A 53 0.63 4.42 4.92
CA GLY A 53 1.78 4.11 4.08
C GLY A 53 1.96 5.11 2.93
N GLY A 54 0.86 5.59 2.35
CA GLY A 54 0.86 6.61 1.30
C GLY A 54 1.34 7.98 1.79
N ALA A 55 1.11 8.30 3.07
CA ALA A 55 1.73 9.47 3.70
C ALA A 55 3.24 9.25 3.87
N TYR A 56 3.66 8.09 4.39
CA TYR A 56 5.08 7.81 4.65
C TYR A 56 5.94 7.68 3.40
N VAL A 57 5.42 7.14 2.28
CA VAL A 57 6.18 7.11 1.02
C VAL A 57 6.42 8.53 0.49
N ARG A 58 5.49 9.47 0.73
CA ARG A 58 5.68 10.89 0.42
C ARG A 58 6.67 11.55 1.37
N SER A 59 6.59 11.29 2.67
CA SER A 59 7.60 11.76 3.63
C SER A 59 9.00 11.21 3.30
N PHE A 60 9.09 9.99 2.77
CA PHE A 60 10.36 9.44 2.29
C PHE A 60 10.89 10.19 1.06
N ALA A 61 10.02 10.50 0.09
CA ALA A 61 10.39 11.37 -1.03
C ALA A 61 10.87 12.75 -0.58
N GLU A 62 10.17 13.37 0.37
CA GLU A 62 10.55 14.67 0.94
C GLU A 62 11.88 14.59 1.68
N ALA A 63 12.14 13.51 2.42
CA ALA A 63 13.42 13.30 3.09
C ALA A 63 14.58 13.16 2.07
N ILE A 64 14.37 12.42 0.98
CA ILE A 64 15.35 12.33 -0.12
C ILE A 64 15.55 13.69 -0.78
N GLN A 65 14.48 14.43 -1.07
CA GLN A 65 14.57 15.76 -1.65
C GLN A 65 15.37 16.70 -0.75
N ASN A 66 15.06 16.77 0.55
CA ASN A 66 15.78 17.60 1.51
C ASN A 66 17.26 17.18 1.60
N PHE A 67 17.55 15.88 1.55
CA PHE A 67 18.91 15.36 1.51
C PHE A 67 19.66 15.85 0.27
N VAL A 68 19.05 15.80 -0.91
CA VAL A 68 19.63 16.30 -2.16
C VAL A 68 19.84 17.82 -2.09
N ASP A 69 18.80 18.58 -1.75
CA ASP A 69 18.78 20.04 -1.83
C ASP A 69 19.66 20.71 -0.76
N SER A 70 19.63 20.20 0.48
CA SER A 70 20.28 20.87 1.63
C SER A 70 21.71 20.43 1.88
N SER A 71 22.07 19.20 1.50
CA SER A 71 23.39 18.62 1.81
C SER A 71 24.26 18.38 0.58
N GLY A 72 23.78 18.76 -0.62
CA GLY A 72 24.40 18.33 -1.88
C GLY A 72 24.38 16.81 -2.01
N GLY A 73 23.40 16.16 -1.40
CA GLY A 73 23.31 14.72 -1.22
C GLY A 73 23.02 13.93 -2.50
N TYR A 74 22.99 14.60 -3.66
CA TYR A 74 22.84 13.92 -4.94
C TYR A 74 23.91 12.85 -5.11
N LYS A 75 23.50 11.64 -5.47
CA LYS A 75 24.40 10.51 -5.70
C LYS A 75 24.32 10.08 -7.14
N SER A 76 25.49 9.89 -7.74
CA SER A 76 25.61 9.28 -9.05
C SER A 76 25.09 7.85 -9.03
N CYS A 77 24.72 7.36 -10.21
CA CYS A 77 24.00 6.10 -10.37
C CYS A 77 24.60 4.88 -9.65
N GLY A 78 25.94 4.80 -9.57
CA GLY A 78 26.62 3.69 -8.90
C GLY A 78 26.36 3.56 -7.40
N ALA A 79 26.01 4.65 -6.73
CA ALA A 79 25.72 4.69 -5.29
C ALA A 79 24.28 5.09 -4.94
N ALA A 80 23.52 5.58 -5.92
CA ALA A 80 22.19 6.16 -5.73
C ALA A 80 21.23 5.25 -4.95
N ALA A 81 21.06 3.99 -5.37
CA ALA A 81 20.10 3.09 -4.75
C ALA A 81 20.37 2.87 -3.25
N ALA A 82 21.62 2.54 -2.90
CA ALA A 82 22.00 2.30 -1.50
C ALA A 82 21.95 3.56 -0.65
N ALA A 83 22.40 4.70 -1.20
CA ALA A 83 22.46 5.95 -0.47
C ALA A 83 21.06 6.52 -0.19
N TYR A 84 20.18 6.55 -1.18
CA TYR A 84 18.81 7.03 -1.00
C TYR A 84 17.97 6.09 -0.13
N ALA A 85 18.22 4.78 -0.18
CA ALA A 85 17.61 3.82 0.74
C ALA A 85 18.05 4.01 2.21
N ALA A 86 19.21 4.62 2.45
CA ALA A 86 19.72 4.91 3.78
C ALA A 86 19.27 6.27 4.34
N VAL A 87 18.54 7.08 3.57
CA VAL A 87 18.03 8.37 4.03
C VAL A 87 17.01 8.15 5.14
N ALA A 88 17.27 8.77 6.30
CA ALA A 88 16.37 8.70 7.44
C ALA A 88 15.07 9.45 7.15
N VAL A 89 13.94 8.77 7.31
CA VAL A 89 12.61 9.38 7.22
C VAL A 89 12.21 9.84 8.63
N PRO A 90 12.03 11.15 8.87
CA PRO A 90 11.59 11.65 10.17
C PRO A 90 10.27 11.00 10.60
N ASP A 91 10.16 10.69 11.89
CA ASP A 91 8.95 10.17 12.52
C ASP A 91 8.35 8.91 11.89
N LEU A 92 9.15 8.11 11.18
CA LEU A 92 8.70 6.83 10.64
C LEU A 92 8.51 5.82 11.77
N PRO A 93 7.28 5.40 12.09
CA PRO A 93 7.04 4.49 13.20
C PRO A 93 7.54 3.08 12.88
N ALA A 94 7.80 2.32 13.93
CA ALA A 94 8.12 0.91 13.80
C ALA A 94 7.03 0.17 13.01
N GLY A 95 7.45 -0.72 12.12
CA GLY A 95 6.55 -1.49 11.28
C GLY A 95 6.29 -0.92 9.89
N TYR A 96 6.92 0.20 9.52
CA TYR A 96 7.01 0.66 8.14
C TYR A 96 8.46 0.57 7.67
N VAL A 97 8.67 -0.04 6.51
CA VAL A 97 10.01 -0.28 5.95
C VAL A 97 10.11 0.45 4.61
N PRO A 98 10.89 1.53 4.53
CA PRO A 98 11.14 2.24 3.28
C PRO A 98 12.22 1.50 2.48
N SER A 99 12.16 1.62 1.16
CA SER A 99 13.13 1.03 0.23
C SER A 99 13.10 1.76 -1.09
N VAL A 100 14.24 1.78 -1.78
CA VAL A 100 14.34 2.22 -3.18
C VAL A 100 14.39 0.97 -4.04
N THR A 101 13.38 0.77 -4.89
CA THR A 101 13.23 -0.46 -5.70
C THR A 101 13.88 -0.34 -7.06
N ALA A 102 13.99 0.88 -7.59
CA ALA A 102 14.70 1.14 -8.84
C ALA A 102 15.29 2.54 -8.82
N VAL A 103 16.44 2.68 -9.48
CA VAL A 103 16.99 3.97 -9.88
C VAL A 103 17.30 3.89 -11.37
N GLN A 104 16.90 4.92 -12.09
CA GLN A 104 17.08 5.04 -13.53
C GLN A 104 17.59 6.43 -13.85
N SER A 105 18.36 6.58 -14.93
CA SER A 105 18.80 7.88 -15.42
C SER A 105 18.10 8.25 -16.72
N TRP A 106 17.88 9.54 -16.94
CA TRP A 106 17.39 10.04 -18.22
C TRP A 106 18.54 10.14 -19.23
N ASN A 107 18.40 9.52 -20.40
CA ASN A 107 19.42 9.56 -21.45
C ASN A 107 19.12 10.58 -22.57
N GLY A 108 18.13 11.45 -22.40
CA GLY A 108 17.68 12.40 -23.42
C GLY A 108 16.46 11.93 -24.23
N SER A 109 16.12 10.64 -24.19
CA SER A 109 14.97 10.10 -24.94
C SER A 109 14.13 9.09 -24.16
N THR A 110 14.75 8.35 -23.24
CA THR A 110 14.11 7.27 -22.48
C THR A 110 14.69 7.18 -21.07
N TRP A 111 13.90 6.65 -20.15
CA TRP A 111 14.39 6.17 -18.86
C TRP A 111 15.03 4.79 -19.05
N GLY A 112 16.26 4.63 -18.59
CA GLY A 112 17.00 3.37 -18.73
C GLY A 112 17.79 3.03 -17.48
N ALA A 113 18.68 2.04 -17.61
CA ALA A 113 19.63 1.70 -16.55
C ALA A 113 20.37 2.97 -16.10
N CYS A 114 20.47 3.13 -14.78
CA CYS A 114 21.14 4.28 -14.20
C CYS A 114 22.63 4.25 -14.60
N THR A 115 22.99 5.06 -15.59
CA THR A 115 24.32 5.11 -16.21
C THR A 115 24.81 6.54 -16.43
N GLY A 116 23.91 7.52 -16.39
CA GLY A 116 24.23 8.95 -16.48
C GLY A 116 23.75 9.71 -15.23
N ASP A 117 24.39 10.86 -14.99
CA ASP A 117 24.07 11.72 -13.84
C ASP A 117 23.07 12.83 -14.21
N GLY A 118 22.94 13.91 -13.44
CA GLY A 118 22.01 15.02 -13.74
C GLY A 118 20.53 14.76 -13.44
N ILE A 119 19.87 13.78 -14.06
CA ILE A 119 18.43 13.50 -13.84
C ILE A 119 18.22 12.00 -13.57
N GLN A 120 17.64 11.71 -12.41
CA GLN A 120 17.34 10.35 -11.97
C GLN A 120 15.85 10.17 -11.69
N ARG A 121 15.32 8.99 -11.99
CA ARG A 121 14.01 8.52 -11.57
C ARG A 121 14.18 7.43 -10.54
N LEU A 122 13.56 7.61 -9.38
CA LEU A 122 13.57 6.65 -8.29
C LEU A 122 12.17 6.09 -8.13
N ASP A 123 12.07 4.77 -8.00
CA ASP A 123 10.87 4.12 -7.53
C ASP A 123 11.04 3.84 -6.03
N LEU A 124 10.27 4.55 -5.22
CA LEU A 124 10.25 4.43 -3.78
C LEU A 124 9.14 3.47 -3.36
N LYS A 125 9.39 2.70 -2.31
CA LYS A 125 8.39 1.82 -1.71
C LYS A 125 8.43 1.89 -0.19
N VAL A 126 7.27 2.03 0.43
CA VAL A 126 7.08 1.80 1.86
C VAL A 126 6.18 0.59 2.04
N ARG A 127 6.65 -0.37 2.84
CA ARG A 127 5.92 -1.60 3.14
C ARG A 127 5.66 -1.72 4.63
N THR A 128 4.44 -2.07 5.01
CA THR A 128 4.14 -2.45 6.39
C THR A 128 4.69 -3.83 6.75
N THR A 129 5.16 -4.02 7.98
CA THR A 129 5.52 -5.33 8.52
C THR A 129 4.26 -6.07 8.99
N GLY A 130 4.35 -7.38 9.23
CA GLY A 130 3.21 -8.21 9.65
C GLY A 130 2.93 -9.38 8.73
N ASP A 131 1.72 -9.92 8.78
CA ASP A 131 1.23 -11.01 7.94
C ASP A 131 0.85 -10.54 6.53
N SER A 132 1.06 -11.37 5.51
CA SER A 132 0.83 -11.01 4.11
C SER A 132 -0.60 -10.53 3.82
N VAL A 133 -1.58 -10.94 4.62
CA VAL A 133 -3.00 -10.58 4.45
C VAL A 133 -3.29 -9.14 4.88
N ARG A 134 -2.50 -8.55 5.80
CA ARG A 134 -2.71 -7.18 6.31
C ARG A 134 -1.63 -6.19 5.89
N ARG A 135 -0.66 -6.64 5.10
CA ARG A 135 0.39 -5.79 4.54
C ARG A 135 -0.16 -4.88 3.47
N ALA A 136 0.22 -3.61 3.55
CA ALA A 136 0.11 -2.63 2.49
C ALA A 136 1.51 -2.32 1.93
N GLU A 137 1.60 -2.20 0.61
CA GLU A 137 2.77 -1.72 -0.11
C GLU A 137 2.37 -0.46 -0.88
N GLU A 138 3.05 0.64 -0.59
CA GLU A 138 2.79 1.94 -1.20
C GLU A 138 4.02 2.38 -1.97
N THR A 139 3.84 2.74 -3.23
CA THR A 139 4.94 3.11 -4.13
C THR A 139 4.78 4.52 -4.64
N LEU A 140 5.91 5.22 -4.79
CA LEU A 140 5.95 6.55 -5.36
C LEU A 140 7.16 6.67 -6.28
N THR A 141 6.92 7.02 -7.54
CA THR A 141 7.98 7.36 -8.46
C THR A 141 8.29 8.85 -8.34
N VAL A 142 9.55 9.18 -8.08
CA VAL A 142 10.02 10.56 -8.01
C VAL A 142 11.13 10.80 -9.03
N VAL A 143 11.20 12.03 -9.54
CA VAL A 143 12.28 12.46 -10.42
C VAL A 143 13.13 13.46 -9.66
N LEU A 144 14.40 13.12 -9.48
CA LEU A 144 15.40 13.98 -8.89
C LEU A 144 16.22 14.64 -9.97
N ARG A 145 16.56 15.91 -9.75
CA ARG A 145 17.55 16.63 -10.53
C ARG A 145 18.74 16.93 -9.62
N GLN A 146 19.94 16.81 -10.16
CA GLN A 146 21.16 17.25 -9.50
C GLN A 146 21.07 18.76 -9.19
N PRO A 147 21.35 19.21 -7.97
CA PRO A 147 21.23 20.62 -7.59
C PRO A 147 22.38 21.47 -8.17
N CYS A 148 22.10 22.76 -8.40
CA CYS A 148 22.99 23.74 -9.03
C CYS A 148 24.14 24.24 -8.12
N ASN A 149 24.73 23.36 -7.31
CA ASN A 149 25.87 23.67 -6.45
C ASN A 149 27.14 22.85 -6.81
N GLY A 150 27.13 22.17 -7.96
CA GLY A 150 28.23 21.35 -8.53
C GLY A 150 28.64 21.75 -9.97
N SER A 151 29.31 20.90 -10.75
CA SER A 151 29.71 21.18 -12.14
C SER A 151 29.11 20.20 -13.16
N ALA A 152 28.64 20.75 -14.29
CA ALA A 152 27.87 20.07 -15.33
C ALA A 152 28.65 19.53 -16.51
N ALA A 153 28.71 18.21 -16.70
CA ALA A 153 29.52 17.65 -17.78
C ALA A 153 28.78 17.42 -19.12
N ALA A 154 27.63 16.72 -19.21
CA ALA A 154 26.83 16.60 -20.46
C ALA A 154 25.56 15.74 -20.23
N ALA A 155 24.40 16.04 -20.85
CA ALA A 155 23.07 15.40 -20.66
C ALA A 155 23.11 14.01 -19.97
N GLY A 156 22.77 13.98 -18.68
CA GLY A 156 23.84 13.60 -17.74
C GLY A 156 24.56 14.83 -17.13
N ALA A 157 24.23 16.07 -17.54
CA ALA A 157 24.92 17.29 -17.14
C ALA A 157 24.14 18.01 -16.06
N ASP A 158 24.89 18.41 -15.05
CA ASP A 158 24.53 19.25 -13.91
C ASP A 158 23.92 20.61 -14.36
N PRO A 159 23.07 21.22 -13.56
CA PRO A 159 22.53 22.56 -13.80
C PRO A 159 23.37 23.72 -13.23
N CYS A 160 24.69 23.74 -13.45
CA CYS A 160 25.52 24.93 -13.20
C CYS A 160 26.03 25.60 -14.48
N SER A 161 25.34 25.37 -15.60
CA SER A 161 25.57 26.04 -16.89
C SER A 161 24.45 27.01 -17.22
#